data_AF-A0A3B0XZ28-F1
#
_entry.id   AF-A0A3B0XZ28-F1
#
_cell.length_a   1.000
_cell.length_b   1.000
_cell.length_c   1.000
_cell.angle_alpha   90.00
_cell.angle_beta   90.00
_cell.angle_gamma   90.00
#
_symmetry.space_group_name_H-M   'P 1'
#
loop_
_entity.id
_entity.type
_entity.pdbx_description
1 polymer ?
#
loop_
_entity_poly.entity_id
_entity_poly.type
_entity_poly.pdbx_seq_one_letter_code
_entity_poly.pdbx_strand_id
1 'polypeptide(L)'
;MGLSNSEPAFKLINGIKWAYLKRGNGRNLLCMASTYELFEKIEKKAKIDFHSLYVQKQIIGLSADTGGFRNLFNKFSALKRKLKLQGGEIEYEMCGGDVLLTRLTIDLNYHNVNVKGVGLYEVQKDIKDEWAPKPVKSISTTHAAVNGTVKSIEQSAKLLPDFINHGYPQAPLGNKDKYTLFHNPYNGFADADWKCIQDSTGIFGGTQAARQLAAAIEIAAKEHREVNWTVHERGCAIFKQALRLVNTAPQYDYSKQTVFYANAVVNIELIDQQRKRVGMQLSKKGFLTNKTSVHQGFIAGNWVSESAILWQMGNKGGAITKGLARITKIGGATTFSIAMPGLMGAAPWVIGLIGMLGPNLFARYSNQ
;
A
#
# COMPACT_ATOMS: atom_id res chain seq x y z
N MET A 1 10.63 3.20 -21.10
CA MET A 1 10.16 4.05 -22.21
C MET A 1 10.99 5.32 -22.18
N GLY A 2 11.80 5.53 -23.21
CA GLY A 2 12.83 6.56 -23.28
C GLY A 2 12.25 7.95 -23.54
N LEU A 3 12.95 8.96 -23.02
CA LEU A 3 12.72 10.36 -23.36
C LEU A 3 13.02 10.54 -24.84
N SER A 4 12.00 10.84 -25.63
CA SER A 4 12.18 11.29 -27.00
C SER A 4 12.11 12.81 -26.99
N ASN A 5 13.21 13.49 -27.35
CA ASN A 5 13.24 14.93 -27.70
C ASN A 5 12.48 15.22 -29.03
N SER A 6 11.55 14.36 -29.43
CA SER A 6 10.65 14.60 -30.55
C SER A 6 9.55 15.56 -30.11
N GLU A 7 9.22 16.53 -30.94
CA GLU A 7 7.98 17.27 -30.80
C GLU A 7 6.81 16.30 -30.54
N PRO A 8 5.90 16.62 -29.61
CA PRO A 8 4.77 15.74 -29.34
C PRO A 8 4.01 15.50 -30.62
N ALA A 9 3.69 14.25 -30.91
CA ALA A 9 2.80 13.98 -32.01
C ALA A 9 1.40 14.52 -31.67
N PHE A 10 0.65 14.97 -32.67
CA PHE A 10 -0.65 15.61 -32.46
C PHE A 10 -1.79 14.91 -33.21
N LYS A 11 -3.02 15.11 -32.72
CA LYS A 11 -4.28 14.77 -33.39
C LYS A 11 -5.17 16.01 -33.42
N LEU A 12 -5.81 16.25 -34.56
CA LEU A 12 -6.85 17.28 -34.66
C LEU A 12 -8.20 16.64 -34.32
N ILE A 13 -8.90 17.21 -33.36
CA ILE A 13 -10.27 16.81 -32.98
C ILE A 13 -11.09 18.09 -32.89
N ASN A 14 -12.14 18.20 -33.70
CA ASN A 14 -12.99 19.39 -33.81
C ASN A 14 -12.19 20.69 -34.05
N GLY A 15 -11.15 20.63 -34.89
CA GLY A 15 -10.27 21.77 -35.19
C GLY A 15 -9.27 22.13 -34.08
N ILE A 16 -9.30 21.45 -32.93
CA ILE A 16 -8.38 21.68 -31.81
C ILE A 16 -7.21 20.69 -31.89
N LYS A 17 -5.99 21.17 -31.66
CA LYS A 17 -4.75 20.39 -31.67
C LYS A 17 -4.49 19.74 -30.30
N TRP A 18 -4.48 18.41 -30.27
CA TRP A 18 -4.29 17.59 -29.07
C TRP A 18 -2.97 16.83 -29.13
N ALA A 19 -2.15 16.93 -28.09
CA ALA A 19 -0.86 16.25 -28.00
C ALA A 19 -1.06 14.83 -27.44
N TYR A 20 -0.40 13.84 -28.03
CA TYR A 20 -0.45 12.46 -27.52
C TYR A 20 0.42 12.33 -26.26
N LEU A 21 -0.19 11.84 -25.17
CA LEU A 21 0.52 11.41 -23.95
C LEU A 21 0.79 9.92 -23.94
N LYS A 22 -0.12 9.13 -24.51
CA LYS A 22 0.04 7.69 -24.68
C LYS A 22 -0.70 7.22 -25.93
N ARG A 23 0.02 6.46 -26.74
CA ARG A 23 -0.51 5.68 -27.87
C ARG A 23 -0.45 4.21 -27.51
N GLY A 24 -1.50 3.45 -27.79
CA GLY A 24 -1.50 2.02 -27.54
C GLY A 24 -2.72 1.34 -28.11
N ASN A 25 -2.77 0.01 -27.98
CA ASN A 25 -3.83 -0.86 -28.52
C ASN A 25 -5.20 -0.69 -27.82
N GLY A 26 -5.35 0.33 -26.97
CA GLY A 26 -6.57 0.70 -26.29
C GLY A 26 -6.96 2.15 -26.61
N ARG A 27 -7.46 2.89 -25.62
CA ARG A 27 -7.79 4.31 -25.82
C ARG A 27 -6.53 5.15 -25.89
N ASN A 28 -6.45 6.08 -26.84
CA ASN A 28 -5.37 7.07 -26.80
C ASN A 28 -5.63 8.05 -25.66
N LEU A 29 -4.55 8.50 -25.03
CA LEU A 29 -4.60 9.58 -24.06
C LEU A 29 -3.98 10.82 -24.70
N LEU A 30 -4.76 11.88 -24.79
CA LEU A 30 -4.32 13.15 -25.34
C LEU A 30 -4.52 14.27 -24.33
N CYS A 31 -3.76 15.35 -24.47
CA CYS A 31 -3.95 16.58 -23.70
C CYS A 31 -3.93 17.80 -24.60
N MET A 32 -4.48 18.91 -24.10
CA MET A 32 -4.27 20.20 -24.76
C MET A 32 -2.78 20.54 -24.82
N ALA A 33 -2.35 21.22 -25.88
CA ALA A 33 -0.96 21.64 -26.04
C ALA A 33 -0.46 22.47 -24.84
N SER A 34 -1.30 23.33 -24.28
CA SER A 34 -0.99 24.14 -23.08
C SER A 34 -0.75 23.30 -21.81
N THR A 35 -1.25 22.07 -21.77
CA THR A 35 -1.09 21.15 -20.62
C THR A 35 0.10 20.21 -20.78
N TYR A 36 0.63 20.09 -22.02
CA TYR A 36 1.69 19.12 -22.33
C TYR A 36 2.98 19.39 -21.54
N GLU A 37 3.39 20.65 -21.41
CA GLU A 37 4.60 21.02 -20.66
C GLU A 37 4.53 20.59 -19.18
N LEU A 38 3.35 20.71 -18.56
CA LEU A 38 3.14 20.24 -17.18
C LEU A 38 3.25 18.71 -17.09
N PHE A 39 2.69 18.00 -18.07
CA PHE A 39 2.83 16.54 -18.13
C PHE A 39 4.29 16.11 -18.31
N GLU A 40 5.05 16.78 -19.17
CA GLU A 40 6.48 16.50 -19.36
C GLU A 40 7.27 16.73 -18.06
N LYS A 41 6.96 17.79 -17.31
CA LYS A 41 7.52 18.02 -15.97
C LYS A 41 7.18 16.90 -15.00
N ILE A 42 5.94 16.39 -15.01
CA ILE A 42 5.51 15.24 -14.21
C ILE A 42 6.32 14.00 -14.58
N GLU A 43 6.45 13.68 -15.87
CA GLU A 43 7.18 12.50 -16.35
C GLU A 43 8.67 12.56 -15.98
N LYS A 44 9.31 13.72 -16.13
CA LYS A 44 10.71 13.92 -15.72
C LYS A 44 10.87 13.68 -14.22
N LYS A 45 9.99 14.25 -13.38
CA LYS A 45 10.05 14.09 -11.91
C LYS A 45 9.65 12.70 -11.44
N ALA A 46 8.76 12.00 -12.15
CA ALA A 46 8.28 10.65 -11.80
C ALA A 46 9.39 9.60 -11.73
N LYS A 47 10.59 9.89 -12.25
CA LYS A 47 11.75 9.02 -12.11
C LYS A 47 12.32 8.97 -10.69
N ILE A 48 12.13 10.04 -9.90
CA ILE A 48 12.77 10.24 -8.59
C ILE A 48 11.79 10.61 -7.49
N ASP A 49 10.60 11.11 -7.81
CA ASP A 49 9.62 11.60 -6.85
C ASP A 49 8.37 10.69 -6.86
N PHE A 50 8.07 10.10 -5.69
CA PHE A 50 6.95 9.18 -5.52
C PHE A 50 5.61 9.84 -5.84
N HIS A 51 5.44 11.12 -5.51
CA HIS A 51 4.19 11.84 -5.76
C HIS A 51 3.99 12.08 -7.25
N SER A 52 5.05 12.51 -7.94
CA SER A 52 5.04 12.69 -9.39
C SER A 52 4.78 11.37 -10.12
N LEU A 53 5.38 10.25 -9.67
CA LEU A 53 5.10 8.92 -10.23
C LEU A 53 3.66 8.46 -9.98
N TYR A 54 3.13 8.71 -8.78
CA TYR A 54 1.73 8.47 -8.46
C TYR A 54 0.80 9.21 -9.44
N VAL A 55 1.01 10.52 -9.61
CA VAL A 55 0.22 11.36 -10.52
C VAL A 55 0.34 10.87 -11.96
N GLN A 56 1.56 10.60 -12.44
CA GLN A 56 1.80 10.09 -13.79
C GLN A 56 0.98 8.81 -14.06
N LYS A 57 1.00 7.87 -13.12
CA LYS A 57 0.23 6.63 -13.22
C LYS A 57 -1.26 6.86 -13.22
N GLN A 58 -1.77 7.83 -12.46
CA GLN A 58 -3.19 8.17 -12.49
C GLN A 58 -3.59 8.71 -13.86
N ILE A 59 -2.77 9.60 -14.43
CA ILE A 59 -2.98 10.15 -15.78
C ILE A 59 -2.98 9.03 -16.82
N ILE A 60 -1.93 8.21 -16.85
CA ILE A 60 -1.78 7.12 -17.82
C ILE A 60 -2.86 6.06 -17.64
N GLY A 61 -3.28 5.81 -16.40
CA GLY A 61 -4.34 4.86 -16.06
C GLY A 61 -5.70 5.22 -16.65
N LEU A 62 -5.97 6.50 -16.96
CA LEU A 62 -7.22 6.93 -17.60
C LEU A 62 -7.46 6.25 -18.95
N SER A 63 -6.39 5.89 -19.67
CA SER A 63 -6.50 5.15 -20.94
C SER A 63 -7.05 3.73 -20.80
N ALA A 64 -6.90 3.12 -19.61
CA ALA A 64 -7.32 1.75 -19.33
C ALA A 64 -8.65 1.66 -18.55
N ASP A 65 -9.11 2.77 -17.94
CA ASP A 65 -10.26 2.75 -17.03
C ASP A 65 -11.60 2.82 -17.81
N THR A 66 -12.26 1.67 -17.94
CA THR A 66 -13.60 1.49 -18.51
C THR A 66 -14.68 1.63 -17.42
N GLY A 67 -14.88 2.84 -16.88
CA GLY A 67 -16.18 3.19 -16.29
C GLY A 67 -16.52 2.65 -14.89
N GLY A 68 -15.57 2.57 -13.96
CA GLY A 68 -15.90 2.38 -12.53
C GLY A 68 -16.23 3.70 -11.81
N PHE A 69 -17.04 3.64 -10.75
CA PHE A 69 -17.61 4.69 -9.87
C PHE A 69 -16.65 5.75 -9.27
N ARG A 70 -15.43 5.95 -9.81
CA ARG A 70 -14.43 6.93 -9.35
C ARG A 70 -14.65 8.34 -9.88
N ASN A 71 -15.61 8.53 -10.77
CA ASN A 71 -15.90 9.83 -11.38
C ASN A 71 -17.11 10.46 -10.71
N LEU A 72 -16.91 11.61 -10.08
CA LEU A 72 -18.02 12.52 -9.82
C LEU A 72 -18.49 13.04 -11.19
N PHE A 73 -19.67 12.61 -11.62
CA PHE A 73 -20.32 13.16 -12.80
C PHE A 73 -20.51 14.66 -12.60
N ASN A 74 -20.04 15.47 -13.54
CA ASN A 74 -20.40 16.88 -13.54
C ASN A 74 -21.87 16.94 -13.98
N LYS A 75 -22.76 17.52 -13.16
CA LYS A 75 -24.22 17.55 -13.40
C LYS A 75 -24.62 18.19 -14.74
N PHE A 76 -23.69 18.87 -15.42
CA PHE A 76 -23.93 19.61 -16.67
C PHE A 76 -23.40 18.94 -17.95
N SER A 77 -22.63 17.84 -17.86
CA SER A 77 -22.19 17.11 -19.07
C SER A 77 -21.83 15.66 -18.75
N ALA A 78 -22.53 14.71 -19.38
CA ALA A 78 -22.27 13.27 -19.25
C ALA A 78 -20.88 12.85 -19.77
N LEU A 79 -20.23 13.70 -20.58
CA LEU A 79 -18.94 13.43 -21.21
C LEU A 79 -17.74 13.93 -20.40
N LYS A 80 -17.92 15.00 -19.61
CA LYS A 80 -16.85 15.62 -18.82
C LYS A 80 -16.76 14.99 -17.43
N ARG A 81 -15.59 14.46 -17.10
CA ARG A 81 -15.28 13.75 -15.86
C ARG A 81 -14.18 14.45 -15.09
N LYS A 82 -14.18 14.27 -13.77
CA LYS A 82 -13.22 14.87 -12.86
C LYS A 82 -12.66 13.83 -11.91
N LEU A 83 -11.34 13.67 -11.91
CA LEU A 83 -10.60 12.82 -10.98
C LEU A 83 -9.88 13.69 -9.96
N LYS A 84 -10.29 13.59 -8.69
CA LYS A 84 -9.60 14.26 -7.58
C LYS A 84 -8.40 13.44 -7.13
N LEU A 85 -7.26 14.09 -6.99
CA LEU A 85 -6.00 13.53 -6.51
C LEU A 85 -5.55 14.28 -5.26
N GLN A 86 -4.77 13.63 -4.40
CA GLN A 86 -3.92 14.37 -3.48
C GLN A 86 -2.98 15.27 -4.28
N GLY A 87 -2.92 16.55 -3.93
CA GLY A 87 -2.13 17.54 -4.67
C GLY A 87 -2.78 18.07 -5.94
N GLY A 88 -4.03 17.71 -6.29
CA GLY A 88 -4.65 18.32 -7.45
C GLY A 88 -5.87 17.60 -8.03
N GLU A 89 -6.13 17.89 -9.30
CA GLU A 89 -7.27 17.34 -10.03
C GLU A 89 -7.00 17.26 -11.54
N ILE A 90 -7.66 16.28 -12.16
CA ILE A 90 -7.63 16.05 -13.60
C ILE A 90 -9.06 16.16 -14.12
N GLU A 91 -9.30 17.05 -15.06
CA GLU A 91 -10.54 17.07 -15.84
C GLU A 91 -10.29 16.48 -17.22
N TYR A 92 -11.15 15.56 -17.62
CA TYR A 92 -11.02 14.86 -18.89
C TYR A 92 -12.38 14.55 -19.49
N GLU A 93 -12.41 14.35 -20.80
CA GLU A 93 -13.58 13.96 -21.55
C GLU A 93 -13.31 12.75 -22.45
N MET A 94 -14.37 12.06 -22.85
CA MET A 94 -14.30 10.91 -23.73
C MET A 94 -14.80 11.32 -25.12
N CYS A 95 -13.97 11.18 -26.16
CA CYS A 95 -14.36 11.53 -27.53
C CYS A 95 -13.83 10.49 -28.51
N GLY A 96 -14.73 9.86 -29.29
CA GLY A 96 -14.33 8.91 -30.34
C GLY A 96 -13.49 7.73 -29.84
N GLY A 97 -13.71 7.29 -28.59
CA GLY A 97 -12.90 6.24 -27.95
C GLY A 97 -11.61 6.72 -27.30
N ASP A 98 -11.20 7.97 -27.51
CA ASP A 98 -10.03 8.58 -26.88
C ASP A 98 -10.38 9.28 -25.56
N VAL A 99 -9.36 9.44 -24.72
CA VAL A 99 -9.41 10.23 -23.48
C VAL A 99 -8.71 11.56 -23.71
N LEU A 100 -9.45 12.66 -23.57
CA LEU A 100 -8.95 14.01 -23.79
C LEU A 100 -8.82 14.74 -22.44
N LEU A 101 -7.60 15.07 -22.04
CA LEU A 101 -7.33 15.84 -20.82
C LEU A 101 -7.58 17.34 -21.09
N THR A 102 -8.70 17.83 -20.59
CA THR A 102 -9.13 19.23 -20.75
C THR A 102 -8.51 20.16 -19.71
N ARG A 103 -8.10 19.63 -18.55
CA ARG A 103 -7.44 20.43 -17.51
C ARG A 103 -6.61 19.54 -16.59
N LEU A 104 -5.41 20.00 -16.27
CA LEU A 104 -4.52 19.36 -15.32
C LEU A 104 -4.06 20.40 -14.30
N THR A 105 -4.51 20.28 -13.06
CA THR A 105 -4.13 21.17 -11.97
C THR A 105 -3.43 20.33 -10.91
N ILE A 106 -2.10 20.31 -10.91
CA ILE A 106 -1.30 19.48 -9.99
C ILE A 106 -0.24 20.33 -9.31
N ASP A 107 -0.20 20.26 -7.98
CA ASP A 107 0.89 20.75 -7.15
C ASP A 107 1.97 19.66 -7.02
N LEU A 108 3.05 19.83 -7.79
CA LEU A 108 4.20 18.92 -7.77
C LEU A 108 5.00 18.98 -6.46
N ASN A 109 4.75 19.98 -5.60
CA ASN A 109 5.39 20.13 -4.31
C ASN A 109 4.42 19.85 -3.14
N TYR A 110 3.28 19.22 -3.42
CA TYR A 110 2.22 18.97 -2.44
C TYR A 110 2.73 18.36 -1.12
N HIS A 111 3.68 17.41 -1.19
CA HIS A 111 4.26 16.76 -0.01
C HIS A 111 5.12 17.70 0.85
N ASN A 112 5.69 18.77 0.29
CA ASN A 112 6.46 19.76 1.04
C ASN A 112 5.55 20.75 1.79
N VAL A 113 4.37 21.05 1.22
CA VAL A 113 3.45 22.05 1.77
C VAL A 113 2.48 21.41 2.77
N ASN A 114 2.04 20.17 2.52
CA ASN A 114 1.09 19.47 3.38
C ASN A 114 1.80 18.50 4.35
N VAL A 115 2.53 19.07 5.32
CA VAL A 115 3.32 18.31 6.31
C VAL A 115 2.47 17.34 7.15
N LYS A 116 1.14 17.54 7.22
CA LYS A 116 0.20 16.71 8.01
C LYS A 116 -0.56 15.67 7.18
N GLY A 117 -0.27 15.56 5.88
CA GLY A 117 -0.98 14.68 4.96
C GLY A 117 -0.41 13.27 4.86
N VAL A 118 -0.93 12.50 3.89
CA VAL A 118 -0.27 11.25 3.47
C VAL A 118 1.03 11.60 2.76
N GLY A 119 2.15 10.95 3.10
CA GLY A 119 3.42 11.23 2.45
C GLY A 119 4.61 10.43 2.99
N LEU A 120 5.77 10.69 2.39
CA LEU A 120 7.07 10.19 2.83
C LEU A 120 7.81 11.25 3.63
N TYR A 121 8.44 10.81 4.71
CA TYR A 121 9.18 11.66 5.63
C TYR A 121 10.47 10.98 6.05
N GLU A 122 11.60 11.68 6.01
CA GLU A 122 12.83 11.24 6.66
C GLU A 122 12.74 11.62 8.14
N VAL A 123 12.94 10.65 9.01
CA VAL A 123 12.86 10.81 10.46
C VAL A 123 14.25 10.61 11.05
N GLN A 124 14.70 11.62 11.81
CA GLN A 124 15.98 11.61 12.50
C GLN A 124 15.80 12.30 13.85
N LYS A 125 16.58 11.90 14.86
CA LYS A 125 16.63 12.61 16.12
C LYS A 125 17.22 14.01 15.93
N ASP A 126 16.59 15.02 16.53
CA ASP A 126 17.08 16.40 16.53
C ASP A 126 18.08 16.65 17.67
N ILE A 127 18.44 17.93 17.89
CA ILE A 127 19.40 18.34 18.94
C ILE A 127 18.84 18.05 20.35
N LYS A 128 17.53 17.88 20.49
CA LYS A 128 16.85 17.56 21.76
C LYS A 128 16.65 16.05 21.95
N ASP A 129 17.25 15.22 21.10
CA ASP A 129 17.06 13.76 21.05
C ASP A 129 15.62 13.35 20.72
N GLU A 130 14.83 14.23 20.10
CA GLU A 130 13.44 13.96 19.69
C GLU A 130 13.37 13.57 18.20
N TRP A 131 12.53 12.58 17.87
CA TRP A 131 12.32 12.18 16.48
C TRP A 131 11.60 13.27 15.68
N ALA A 132 12.32 13.89 14.75
CA ALA A 132 11.82 14.98 13.91
C ALA A 132 11.58 14.49 12.47
N PRO A 133 10.33 14.42 12.00
CA PRO A 133 10.02 14.08 10.61
C PRO A 133 10.20 15.27 9.66
N LYS A 134 10.80 15.04 8.49
CA LYS A 134 10.93 16.03 7.41
C LYS A 134 10.43 15.45 6.08
N PRO A 135 9.57 16.14 5.32
CA PRO A 135 9.07 15.63 4.05
C PRO A 135 10.18 15.29 3.07
N VAL A 136 10.05 14.17 2.35
CA VAL A 136 10.99 13.74 1.30
C VAL A 136 10.27 13.20 0.07
N LYS A 137 11.00 13.12 -1.05
CA LYS A 137 10.50 12.70 -2.38
C LYS A 137 10.69 11.22 -2.67
N SER A 138 11.63 10.58 -1.97
CA SER A 138 11.98 9.18 -2.17
C SER A 138 12.57 8.59 -0.90
N ILE A 139 12.71 7.26 -0.91
CA ILE A 139 13.31 6.51 0.20
C ILE A 139 14.84 6.57 0.03
N SER A 140 15.50 7.30 0.92
CA SER A 140 16.96 7.46 0.97
C SER A 140 17.64 6.55 1.98
N THR A 141 16.88 5.95 2.90
CA THR A 141 17.38 5.27 4.10
C THR A 141 17.25 3.75 3.99
N THR A 142 18.06 3.02 4.78
CA THR A 142 18.02 1.56 4.85
C THR A 142 16.72 1.04 5.47
N HIS A 143 16.17 1.75 6.46
CA HIS A 143 14.92 1.37 7.12
C HIS A 143 13.77 2.23 6.62
N ALA A 144 12.68 1.60 6.20
CA ALA A 144 11.44 2.29 5.89
C ALA A 144 10.31 1.75 6.77
N ALA A 145 9.35 2.58 7.14
CA ALA A 145 8.23 2.17 7.96
C ALA A 145 6.90 2.71 7.46
N VAL A 146 5.84 1.92 7.59
CA VAL A 146 4.46 2.30 7.25
C VAL A 146 3.65 2.34 8.54
N ASN A 147 3.06 3.50 8.85
CA ASN A 147 2.34 3.66 10.10
C ASN A 147 1.02 2.87 10.16
N GLY A 148 0.61 2.60 11.39
CA GLY A 148 -0.66 1.95 11.73
C GLY A 148 -1.76 2.95 12.06
N THR A 149 -2.51 2.67 13.13
CA THR A 149 -3.63 3.51 13.58
C THR A 149 -3.13 4.73 14.36
N VAL A 150 -2.47 5.67 13.67
CA VAL A 150 -1.87 6.86 14.30
C VAL A 150 -2.38 8.13 13.64
N LYS A 151 -2.77 9.13 14.46
CA LYS A 151 -3.35 10.38 13.97
C LYS A 151 -2.31 11.36 13.45
N SER A 152 -1.18 11.48 14.17
CA SER A 152 -0.15 12.46 13.85
C SER A 152 1.14 11.81 13.38
N ILE A 153 1.92 12.59 12.64
CA ILE A 153 3.21 12.14 12.14
C ILE A 153 4.23 12.02 13.27
N GLU A 154 4.22 12.92 14.25
CA GLU A 154 5.12 12.92 15.41
C GLU A 154 4.92 11.67 16.26
N GLN A 155 3.66 11.27 16.47
CA GLN A 155 3.33 10.02 17.16
C GLN A 155 3.85 8.81 16.38
N SER A 156 3.73 8.84 15.04
CA SER A 156 4.24 7.76 14.18
C SER A 156 5.77 7.70 14.27
N ALA A 157 6.42 8.86 14.24
CA ALA A 157 7.87 9.03 14.31
C ALA A 157 8.46 8.50 15.63
N LYS A 158 7.73 8.67 16.73
CA LYS A 158 8.11 8.17 18.06
C LYS A 158 7.89 6.66 18.23
N LEU A 159 6.83 6.11 17.64
CA LEU A 159 6.40 4.72 17.86
C LEU A 159 7.18 3.70 17.01
N LEU A 160 7.46 4.01 15.75
CA LEU A 160 7.99 3.04 14.79
C LEU A 160 9.44 2.57 15.05
N PRO A 161 10.36 3.36 15.64
CA PRO A 161 11.71 2.90 15.93
C PRO A 161 11.78 1.60 16.75
N ASP A 162 10.89 1.42 17.72
CA ASP A 162 10.84 0.19 18.54
C ASP A 162 10.51 -1.05 17.69
N PHE A 163 9.57 -0.90 16.75
CA PHE A 163 9.21 -1.98 15.83
C PHE A 163 10.30 -2.25 14.79
N ILE A 164 11.00 -1.22 14.33
CA ILE A 164 12.15 -1.36 13.44
C ILE A 164 13.25 -2.16 14.14
N ASN A 165 13.61 -1.77 15.36
CA ASN A 165 14.65 -2.44 16.16
C ASN A 165 14.27 -3.89 16.48
N HIS A 166 12.99 -4.15 16.75
CA HIS A 166 12.50 -5.51 16.95
C HIS A 166 12.60 -6.36 15.68
N GLY A 167 12.19 -5.80 14.53
CA GLY A 167 12.18 -6.50 13.24
C GLY A 167 13.56 -6.75 12.66
N TYR A 168 14.52 -5.88 12.97
CA TYR A 168 15.87 -5.86 12.40
C TYR A 168 16.95 -5.71 13.48
N PRO A 169 17.09 -6.67 14.42
CA PRO A 169 18.04 -6.55 15.53
C PRO A 169 19.51 -6.56 15.09
N GLN A 170 19.79 -6.99 13.85
CA GLN A 170 21.15 -7.01 13.28
C GLN A 170 21.58 -5.62 12.76
N ALA A 171 20.61 -4.71 12.58
CA ALA A 171 20.82 -3.34 12.15
C ALA A 171 19.80 -2.45 12.89
N PRO A 172 19.94 -2.29 14.22
CA PRO A 172 19.04 -1.43 14.99
C PRO A 172 19.32 0.04 14.66
N LEU A 173 18.29 0.88 14.77
CA LEU A 173 18.42 2.34 14.71
C LEU A 173 19.16 2.85 15.94
N GLY A 174 20.37 3.34 15.73
CA GLY A 174 21.14 4.12 16.70
C GLY A 174 20.74 5.59 16.72
N ASN A 175 21.42 6.37 17.58
CA ASN A 175 21.08 7.78 17.82
C ASN A 175 21.28 8.70 16.60
N LYS A 176 22.19 8.38 15.68
CA LYS A 176 22.45 9.17 14.47
C LYS A 176 21.72 8.66 13.24
N ASP A 177 21.06 7.52 13.35
CA ASP A 177 20.44 6.85 12.22
C ASP A 177 19.15 7.54 11.82
N LYS A 178 18.80 7.34 10.55
CA LYS A 178 17.59 7.87 9.95
C LYS A 178 16.78 6.73 9.37
N TYR A 179 15.48 6.92 9.33
CA TYR A 179 14.58 6.03 8.62
C TYR A 179 13.54 6.81 7.85
N THR A 180 12.96 6.20 6.82
CA THR A 180 11.90 6.81 6.03
C THR A 180 10.54 6.32 6.53
N LEU A 181 9.68 7.26 6.93
CA LEU A 181 8.31 7.02 7.34
C LEU A 181 7.35 7.31 6.17
N PHE A 182 6.56 6.32 5.78
CA PHE A 182 5.31 6.54 5.05
C PHE A 182 4.19 6.74 6.07
N HIS A 183 3.74 7.99 6.21
CA HIS A 183 2.65 8.34 7.10
C HIS A 183 1.33 8.44 6.33
N ASN A 184 0.28 7.84 6.87
CA ASN A 184 -1.10 8.01 6.46
C ASN A 184 -1.94 8.31 7.71
N PRO A 185 -2.47 9.54 7.87
CA PRO A 185 -3.19 9.93 9.08
C PRO A 185 -4.50 9.15 9.25
N TYR A 186 -4.75 8.69 10.46
CA TYR A 186 -6.00 8.04 10.84
C TYR A 186 -7.01 9.06 11.38
N ASN A 187 -8.10 9.30 10.65
CA ASN A 187 -9.12 10.31 11.00
C ASN A 187 -10.40 9.73 11.62
N GLY A 188 -10.36 8.52 12.19
CA GLY A 188 -11.52 7.89 12.87
C GLY A 188 -12.08 6.65 12.17
N PHE A 189 -13.05 5.99 12.81
CA PHE A 189 -13.50 4.63 12.53
C PHE A 189 -14.15 4.45 11.14
N ALA A 190 -15.13 5.28 10.77
CA ALA A 190 -15.95 5.06 9.56
C ALA A 190 -15.14 5.15 8.25
N ASP A 191 -14.33 6.20 8.08
CA ASP A 191 -13.52 6.39 6.87
C ASP A 191 -12.32 5.45 6.79
N ALA A 192 -11.73 5.10 7.94
CA ALA A 192 -10.51 4.31 7.96
C ALA A 192 -10.80 2.80 7.88
N ASP A 193 -11.92 2.32 8.42
CA ASP A 193 -12.36 0.94 8.22
C ASP A 193 -12.77 0.70 6.78
N TRP A 194 -13.50 1.64 6.17
CA TRP A 194 -13.84 1.56 4.76
C TRP A 194 -12.59 1.55 3.87
N LYS A 195 -11.63 2.45 4.09
CA LYS A 195 -10.34 2.46 3.36
C LYS A 195 -9.53 1.19 3.58
N CYS A 196 -9.49 0.68 4.82
CA CYS A 196 -8.83 -0.59 5.15
C CYS A 196 -9.50 -1.78 4.46
N ILE A 197 -10.84 -1.83 4.42
CA ILE A 197 -11.61 -2.85 3.70
C ILE A 197 -11.38 -2.74 2.20
N GLN A 198 -11.39 -1.52 1.64
CA GLN A 198 -11.09 -1.29 0.22
C GLN A 198 -9.68 -1.76 -0.15
N ASP A 199 -8.69 -1.48 0.70
CA ASP A 199 -7.30 -1.91 0.50
C ASP A 199 -7.12 -3.42 0.79
N SER A 200 -7.90 -3.98 1.71
CA SER A 200 -7.83 -5.42 2.00
C SER A 200 -8.51 -6.27 0.91
N THR A 201 -9.64 -5.81 0.37
CA THR A 201 -10.39 -6.53 -0.67
C THR A 201 -9.85 -6.23 -2.08
N GLY A 202 -9.32 -5.02 -2.29
CA GLY A 202 -8.86 -4.48 -3.57
C GLY A 202 -9.94 -4.34 -4.64
N ILE A 203 -11.21 -4.32 -4.23
CA ILE A 203 -12.38 -4.17 -5.11
C ILE A 203 -12.35 -2.83 -5.87
N PHE A 204 -11.69 -1.81 -5.31
CA PHE A 204 -11.67 -0.46 -5.88
C PHE A 204 -10.29 0.00 -6.36
N GLY A 205 -9.38 -0.94 -6.72
CA GLY A 205 -8.05 -0.62 -7.24
C GLY A 205 -7.18 0.24 -6.32
N GLY A 206 -7.40 0.12 -5.00
CA GLY A 206 -6.64 0.70 -3.90
C GLY A 206 -6.87 2.19 -3.63
N THR A 207 -6.70 2.59 -2.38
CA THR A 207 -6.75 3.98 -1.91
C THR A 207 -5.63 4.83 -2.52
N GLN A 208 -5.76 6.16 -2.44
CA GLN A 208 -4.68 7.05 -2.89
C GLN A 208 -3.38 6.82 -2.10
N ALA A 209 -3.48 6.49 -0.80
CA ALA A 209 -2.35 6.12 0.03
C ALA A 209 -1.65 4.85 -0.49
N ALA A 210 -2.40 3.80 -0.82
CA ALA A 210 -1.82 2.57 -1.38
C ALA A 210 -1.12 2.82 -2.73
N ARG A 211 -1.68 3.69 -3.59
CA ARG A 211 -1.06 4.06 -4.88
C ARG A 211 0.21 4.89 -4.70
N GLN A 212 0.24 5.79 -3.73
CA GLN A 212 1.44 6.55 -3.37
C GLN A 212 2.53 5.66 -2.78
N LEU A 213 2.17 4.75 -1.87
CA LEU A 213 3.10 3.78 -1.33
C LEU A 213 3.65 2.84 -2.41
N ALA A 214 2.82 2.42 -3.36
CA ALA A 214 3.27 1.63 -4.51
C ALA A 214 4.30 2.39 -5.36
N ALA A 215 4.10 3.70 -5.59
CA ALA A 215 5.07 4.54 -6.28
C ALA A 215 6.39 4.66 -5.51
N ALA A 216 6.34 4.80 -4.18
CA ALA A 216 7.55 4.84 -3.35
C ALA A 216 8.34 3.52 -3.41
N ILE A 217 7.65 2.38 -3.30
CA ILE A 217 8.23 1.03 -3.39
C ILE A 217 8.89 0.82 -4.76
N GLU A 218 8.23 1.26 -5.83
CA GLU A 218 8.76 1.15 -7.20
C GLU A 218 10.00 1.97 -7.46
N ILE A 219 10.05 3.20 -6.95
CA ILE A 219 11.26 4.04 -7.07
C ILE A 219 12.44 3.34 -6.40
N ALA A 220 12.25 2.83 -5.18
CA ALA A 220 13.28 2.09 -4.48
C ALA A 220 13.71 0.81 -5.23
N ALA A 221 12.76 0.09 -5.83
CA ALA A 221 13.03 -1.13 -6.60
C ALA A 221 13.76 -0.87 -7.92
N LYS A 222 13.39 0.21 -8.61
CA LYS A 222 14.05 0.65 -9.85
C LYS A 222 15.47 1.15 -9.60
N GLU A 223 15.70 1.73 -8.42
CA GLU A 223 17.03 2.17 -7.97
C GLU A 223 17.84 1.02 -7.34
N HIS A 224 17.34 -0.22 -7.35
CA HIS A 224 17.96 -1.39 -6.72
C HIS A 224 18.39 -1.14 -5.26
N ARG A 225 17.62 -0.34 -4.51
CA ARG A 225 17.91 -0.04 -3.12
C ARG A 225 17.57 -1.21 -2.20
N GLU A 226 18.43 -1.41 -1.22
CA GLU A 226 18.15 -2.26 -0.07
C GLU A 226 17.27 -1.49 0.91
N VAL A 227 16.08 -2.04 1.19
CA VAL A 227 15.11 -1.40 2.09
C VAL A 227 14.52 -2.43 3.04
N ASN A 228 14.65 -2.16 4.34
CA ASN A 228 14.09 -2.92 5.44
C ASN A 228 12.76 -2.27 5.87
N TRP A 229 11.65 -2.79 5.33
CA TRP A 229 10.30 -2.32 5.60
C TRP A 229 9.79 -2.83 6.96
N THR A 230 9.28 -1.93 7.78
CA THR A 230 8.50 -2.23 9.00
C THR A 230 7.07 -1.76 8.79
N VAL A 231 6.11 -2.68 8.77
CA VAL A 231 4.72 -2.36 8.43
C VAL A 231 3.85 -2.59 9.66
N HIS A 232 3.27 -1.53 10.22
CA HIS A 232 2.56 -1.58 11.50
C HIS A 232 1.03 -1.56 11.33
N GLU A 233 0.31 -2.43 12.05
CA GLU A 233 -1.16 -2.50 12.13
C GLU A 233 -1.90 -2.31 10.80
N ARG A 234 -2.71 -1.26 10.66
CA ARG A 234 -3.51 -0.93 9.47
C ARG A 234 -2.63 -0.59 8.26
N GLY A 235 -1.39 -0.17 8.49
CA GLY A 235 -0.38 -0.02 7.44
C GLY A 235 -0.19 -1.31 6.63
N CYS A 236 -0.44 -2.48 7.24
CA CYS A 236 -0.42 -3.77 6.57
C CYS A 236 -1.43 -3.89 5.43
N ALA A 237 -2.63 -3.30 5.57
CA ALA A 237 -3.64 -3.31 4.52
C ALA A 237 -3.21 -2.43 3.33
N ILE A 238 -2.72 -1.23 3.63
CA ILE A 238 -2.21 -0.27 2.63
C ILE A 238 -1.00 -0.88 1.90
N PHE A 239 -0.09 -1.50 2.63
CA PHE A 239 1.08 -2.17 2.07
C PHE A 239 0.69 -3.34 1.17
N LYS A 240 -0.24 -4.21 1.60
CA LYS A 240 -0.77 -5.30 0.77
C LYS A 240 -1.31 -4.77 -0.57
N GLN A 241 -2.11 -3.71 -0.51
CA GLN A 241 -2.69 -3.12 -1.70
C GLN A 241 -1.65 -2.41 -2.56
N ALA A 242 -0.66 -1.75 -1.95
CA ALA A 242 0.46 -1.17 -2.66
C ALA A 242 1.21 -2.25 -3.44
N LEU A 243 1.52 -3.40 -2.82
CA LEU A 243 2.15 -4.54 -3.49
C LEU A 243 1.31 -5.13 -4.62
N ARG A 244 -0.02 -4.99 -4.62
CA ARG A 244 -0.85 -5.38 -5.77
C ARG A 244 -0.71 -4.41 -6.94
N LEU A 245 -0.41 -3.15 -6.66
CA LEU A 245 -0.37 -2.05 -7.63
C LEU A 245 1.02 -1.80 -8.21
N VAL A 246 2.07 -2.40 -7.64
CA VAL A 246 3.42 -2.23 -8.17
C VAL A 246 3.60 -2.90 -9.53
N ASN A 247 4.45 -2.31 -10.36
CA ASN A 247 4.83 -2.77 -11.68
C ASN A 247 5.87 -3.89 -11.56
N THR A 248 5.60 -5.04 -12.16
CA THR A 248 6.48 -6.22 -12.13
C THR A 248 7.30 -6.36 -13.41
N ALA A 249 7.49 -5.29 -14.17
CA ALA A 249 8.35 -5.29 -15.35
C ALA A 249 9.83 -5.49 -14.95
N PRO A 250 10.68 -6.04 -15.85
CA PRO A 250 12.04 -6.48 -15.50
C PRO A 250 12.97 -5.41 -14.93
N GLN A 251 12.70 -4.12 -15.19
CA GLN A 251 13.48 -3.01 -14.65
C GLN A 251 13.25 -2.74 -13.16
N TYR A 252 12.29 -3.41 -12.51
CA TYR A 252 12.01 -3.27 -11.09
C TYR A 252 12.47 -4.52 -10.35
N ASP A 253 13.45 -4.36 -9.45
CA ASP A 253 13.95 -5.44 -8.62
C ASP A 253 13.53 -5.23 -7.16
N TYR A 254 12.57 -6.04 -6.71
CA TYR A 254 12.10 -6.01 -5.33
C TYR A 254 12.85 -6.97 -4.41
N SER A 255 13.77 -7.79 -4.94
CA SER A 255 14.45 -8.85 -4.18
C SER A 255 15.36 -8.33 -3.07
N LYS A 256 15.78 -7.07 -3.18
CA LYS A 256 16.60 -6.35 -2.18
C LYS A 256 15.78 -5.72 -1.05
N GLN A 257 14.45 -5.82 -1.12
CA GLN A 257 13.57 -5.25 -0.10
C GLN A 257 13.08 -6.35 0.84
N THR A 258 13.31 -6.15 2.14
CA THR A 258 12.92 -7.07 3.20
C THR A 258 11.75 -6.48 3.98
N VAL A 259 10.80 -7.31 4.41
CA VAL A 259 9.58 -6.86 5.09
C VAL A 259 9.44 -7.52 6.46
N PHE A 260 9.10 -6.72 7.46
CA PHE A 260 8.72 -7.13 8.80
C PHE A 260 7.30 -6.62 9.10
N TYR A 261 6.40 -7.52 9.47
CA TYR A 261 5.02 -7.18 9.83
C TYR A 261 4.88 -7.04 11.34
N ALA A 262 4.40 -5.89 11.81
CA ALA A 262 4.19 -5.61 13.23
C ALA A 262 2.70 -5.39 13.52
N ASN A 263 2.15 -6.22 14.40
CA ASN A 263 0.78 -6.12 14.91
C ASN A 263 -0.29 -6.03 13.81
N ALA A 264 -0.14 -6.79 12.73
CA ALA A 264 -1.03 -6.72 11.57
C ALA A 264 -2.51 -6.90 11.96
N VAL A 265 -3.37 -6.01 11.47
CA VAL A 265 -4.84 -6.09 11.68
C VAL A 265 -5.58 -6.70 10.48
N VAL A 266 -4.82 -7.18 9.50
CA VAL A 266 -5.32 -7.95 8.35
C VAL A 266 -4.55 -9.27 8.27
N ASN A 267 -5.13 -10.26 7.59
CA ASN A 267 -4.56 -11.59 7.46
C ASN A 267 -3.13 -11.53 6.88
N ILE A 268 -2.13 -11.94 7.66
CA ILE A 268 -0.71 -11.86 7.28
C ILE A 268 -0.40 -12.73 6.06
N GLU A 269 -1.05 -13.88 5.90
CA GLU A 269 -0.84 -14.75 4.73
C GLU A 269 -1.26 -14.05 3.43
N LEU A 270 -2.37 -13.31 3.44
CA LEU A 270 -2.78 -12.54 2.26
C LEU A 270 -1.79 -11.43 1.90
N ILE A 271 -1.12 -10.83 2.89
CA ILE A 271 -0.05 -9.86 2.64
C ILE A 271 1.19 -10.59 2.10
N ASP A 272 1.56 -11.70 2.73
CA ASP A 272 2.75 -12.47 2.41
C ASP A 272 2.68 -13.08 1.00
N GLN A 273 1.50 -13.49 0.55
CA GLN A 273 1.25 -13.91 -0.84
C GLN A 273 1.61 -12.78 -1.83
N GLN A 274 1.22 -11.53 -1.54
CA GLN A 274 1.57 -10.40 -2.40
C GLN A 274 3.06 -10.06 -2.34
N ARG A 275 3.68 -10.17 -1.16
CA ARG A 275 5.14 -10.02 -0.98
C ARG A 275 5.90 -11.04 -1.83
N LYS A 276 5.53 -12.32 -1.75
CA LYS A 276 6.14 -13.40 -2.55
C LYS A 276 5.95 -13.17 -4.04
N ARG A 277 4.74 -12.76 -4.46
CA ARG A 277 4.42 -12.45 -5.87
C ARG A 277 5.39 -11.42 -6.48
N VAL A 278 5.77 -10.41 -5.70
CA VAL A 278 6.72 -9.38 -6.18
C VAL A 278 8.19 -9.73 -5.96
N GLY A 279 8.48 -10.77 -5.18
CA GLY A 279 9.86 -11.24 -4.92
C GLY A 279 10.57 -10.57 -3.73
N MET A 280 9.87 -9.79 -2.90
CA MET A 280 10.45 -9.21 -1.67
C MET A 280 10.79 -10.31 -0.66
N GLN A 281 11.74 -10.06 0.24
CA GLN A 281 12.14 -10.98 1.32
C GLN A 281 11.32 -10.76 2.60
N LEU A 282 11.20 -11.80 3.42
CA LEU A 282 10.62 -11.69 4.77
C LEU A 282 11.77 -11.55 5.78
N SER A 283 11.62 -10.68 6.79
CA SER A 283 12.60 -10.55 7.85
C SER A 283 12.86 -11.89 8.54
N LYS A 284 14.11 -12.13 8.94
CA LYS A 284 14.52 -13.32 9.71
C LYS A 284 13.75 -13.45 11.03
N LYS A 285 13.27 -12.33 11.61
CA LYS A 285 12.41 -12.33 12.79
C LYS A 285 10.97 -12.78 12.51
N GLY A 286 10.57 -12.81 11.24
CA GLY A 286 9.22 -13.14 10.82
C GLY A 286 8.26 -11.97 10.99
N PHE A 287 7.32 -12.10 11.92
CA PHE A 287 6.28 -11.12 12.19
C PHE A 287 6.00 -11.03 13.69
N LEU A 288 5.52 -9.88 14.12
CA LEU A 288 5.05 -9.64 15.48
C LEU A 288 3.52 -9.50 15.47
N THR A 289 2.86 -10.13 16.42
CA THR A 289 1.40 -10.10 16.57
C THR A 289 1.05 -9.86 18.03
N ASN A 290 0.07 -8.99 18.28
CA ASN A 290 -0.41 -8.76 19.64
C ASN A 290 -1.25 -9.97 20.08
N LYS A 291 -0.69 -10.78 20.98
CA LYS A 291 -1.28 -12.04 21.45
C LYS A 291 -2.58 -11.88 22.25
N THR A 292 -2.92 -10.67 22.67
CA THR A 292 -4.13 -10.36 23.45
C THR A 292 -5.23 -9.70 22.62
N SER A 293 -4.93 -9.27 21.38
CA SER A 293 -5.93 -8.64 20.52
C SER A 293 -6.83 -9.69 19.87
N VAL A 294 -8.09 -9.76 20.30
CA VAL A 294 -9.13 -10.60 19.69
C VAL A 294 -9.35 -10.23 18.22
N HIS A 295 -9.30 -8.94 17.88
CA HIS A 295 -9.46 -8.49 16.51
C HIS A 295 -8.32 -8.96 15.60
N GLN A 296 -7.05 -8.79 16.02
CA GLN A 296 -5.92 -9.28 15.22
C GLN A 296 -5.91 -10.81 15.14
N GLY A 297 -6.30 -11.47 16.22
CA GLY A 297 -6.29 -12.92 16.29
C GLY A 297 -7.36 -13.61 15.46
N PHE A 298 -8.61 -13.31 15.79
CA PHE A 298 -9.78 -14.02 15.28
C PHE A 298 -10.36 -13.34 14.03
N ILE A 299 -10.64 -12.03 14.09
CA ILE A 299 -11.29 -11.29 13.00
C ILE A 299 -10.36 -11.18 11.78
N ALA A 300 -9.10 -10.83 12.00
CA ALA A 300 -8.11 -10.76 10.93
C ALA A 300 -7.60 -12.15 10.49
N GLY A 301 -7.96 -13.23 11.19
CA GLY A 301 -7.53 -14.59 10.89
C GLY A 301 -6.05 -14.89 11.17
N ASN A 302 -5.34 -14.01 11.89
CA ASN A 302 -3.91 -14.21 12.13
C ASN A 302 -3.61 -15.42 13.02
N TRP A 303 -4.60 -15.88 13.79
CA TRP A 303 -4.41 -17.10 14.57
C TRP A 303 -4.03 -18.33 13.75
N VAL A 304 -4.52 -18.41 12.51
CA VAL A 304 -4.22 -19.50 11.58
C VAL A 304 -3.03 -19.15 10.69
N SER A 305 -3.00 -17.93 10.14
CA SER A 305 -1.99 -17.54 9.15
C SER A 305 -0.56 -17.53 9.72
N GLU A 306 -0.40 -17.22 11.01
CA GLU A 306 0.92 -17.20 11.65
C GLU A 306 1.59 -18.59 11.66
N SER A 307 0.83 -19.65 11.95
CA SER A 307 1.36 -21.01 11.99
C SER A 307 1.77 -21.48 10.59
N ALA A 308 0.97 -21.13 9.57
CA ALA A 308 1.29 -21.44 8.18
C ALA A 308 2.59 -20.77 7.72
N ILE A 309 2.79 -19.48 8.04
CA ILE A 309 4.01 -18.76 7.68
C ILE A 309 5.23 -19.31 8.43
N LEU A 310 5.12 -19.57 9.74
CA LEU A 310 6.23 -20.17 10.50
C LEU A 310 6.65 -21.53 9.95
N TRP A 311 5.69 -22.34 9.52
CA TRP A 311 5.95 -23.62 8.87
C TRP A 311 6.72 -23.44 7.56
N GLN A 312 6.30 -22.49 6.72
CA GLN A 312 6.97 -22.14 5.46
C GLN A 312 8.37 -21.55 5.68
N MET A 313 8.60 -20.87 6.80
CA MET A 313 9.93 -20.40 7.21
C MET A 313 10.84 -21.52 7.73
N GLY A 314 10.40 -22.79 7.71
CA GLY A 314 11.14 -23.92 8.27
C GLY A 314 11.10 -24.02 9.80
N ASN A 315 10.40 -23.10 10.47
CA ASN A 315 10.24 -23.11 11.93
C ASN A 315 9.03 -23.97 12.35
N LYS A 316 9.14 -25.29 12.08
CA LYS A 316 8.08 -26.27 12.36
C LYS A 316 7.73 -26.33 13.86
N GLY A 317 8.73 -26.26 14.74
CA GLY A 317 8.51 -26.22 16.19
C GLY A 317 7.73 -24.99 16.64
N GLY A 318 8.08 -23.80 16.14
CA GLY A 318 7.33 -22.58 16.39
C GLY A 318 5.90 -22.62 15.85
N ALA A 319 5.69 -23.21 14.68
CA ALA A 319 4.36 -23.40 14.09
C ALA A 319 3.45 -24.31 14.94
N ILE A 320 3.99 -25.44 15.41
CA ILE A 320 3.29 -26.41 16.27
C ILE A 320 2.98 -25.80 17.64
N THR A 321 3.97 -25.18 18.29
CA THR A 321 3.77 -24.54 19.61
C THR A 321 2.72 -23.43 19.55
N LYS A 322 2.73 -22.59 18.50
CA LYS A 322 1.70 -21.56 18.32
C LYS A 322 0.33 -22.14 17.99
N GLY A 323 0.25 -23.25 17.25
CA GLY A 323 -1.01 -23.96 17.00
C GLY A 323 -1.61 -24.52 18.28
N LEU A 324 -0.81 -25.26 19.06
CA LEU A 324 -1.21 -25.88 20.33
C LEU A 324 -1.60 -24.87 21.41
N ALA A 325 -0.81 -23.80 21.60
CA ALA A 325 -1.10 -22.76 22.59
C ALA A 325 -2.40 -21.97 22.32
N ARG A 326 -2.98 -22.12 21.12
CA ARG A 326 -4.25 -21.50 20.72
C ARG A 326 -5.44 -22.45 20.85
N ILE A 327 -5.23 -23.75 20.67
CA ILE A 327 -6.22 -24.80 21.02
C ILE A 327 -6.57 -24.69 22.51
N THR A 328 -5.59 -24.43 23.38
CA THR A 328 -5.83 -24.28 24.83
C THR A 328 -6.51 -22.96 25.21
N LYS A 329 -6.33 -21.88 24.45
CA LYS A 329 -7.01 -20.59 24.68
C LYS A 329 -8.45 -20.53 24.13
N ILE A 330 -8.78 -21.34 23.14
CA ILE A 330 -10.14 -21.45 22.56
C ILE A 330 -10.96 -22.53 23.32
N GLY A 331 -10.41 -23.07 24.42
CA GLY A 331 -10.97 -24.20 25.17
C GLY A 331 -12.36 -24.00 25.75
N GLY A 332 -13.39 -24.25 24.93
CA GLY A 332 -14.48 -25.14 25.30
C GLY A 332 -14.22 -26.47 24.60
N ALA A 333 -13.92 -27.52 25.38
CA ALA A 333 -13.65 -28.86 24.87
C ALA A 333 -14.81 -29.35 23.98
N THR A 334 -14.55 -29.66 22.70
CA THR A 334 -15.03 -30.87 21.98
C THR A 334 -14.85 -30.83 20.45
N THR A 335 -14.58 -29.71 19.78
CA THR A 335 -14.68 -29.66 18.30
C THR A 335 -13.38 -29.62 17.49
N PHE A 336 -12.20 -29.54 18.10
CA PHE A 336 -10.93 -29.39 17.36
C PHE A 336 -9.99 -30.60 17.37
N SER A 337 -10.36 -31.68 18.06
CA SER A 337 -9.47 -32.84 18.27
C SER A 337 -9.38 -33.80 17.07
N ILE A 338 -10.24 -33.69 16.07
CA ILE A 338 -10.40 -34.74 15.05
C ILE A 338 -9.65 -34.43 13.74
N ALA A 339 -9.08 -33.23 13.57
CA ALA A 339 -8.61 -32.78 12.26
C ALA A 339 -7.08 -32.63 12.11
N MET A 340 -6.23 -33.12 13.02
CA MET A 340 -4.80 -32.74 13.00
C MET A 340 -3.81 -33.72 12.32
N PRO A 341 -3.97 -35.06 12.32
CA PRO A 341 -2.99 -35.90 11.62
C PRO A 341 -3.10 -35.83 10.09
N GLY A 342 -4.30 -35.57 9.55
CA GLY A 342 -4.55 -35.58 8.10
C GLY A 342 -4.42 -34.22 7.38
N LEU A 343 -4.35 -33.09 8.11
CA LEU A 343 -4.37 -31.75 7.51
C LEU A 343 -2.98 -31.14 7.24
N MET A 344 -1.89 -31.80 7.63
CA MET A 344 -0.55 -31.29 7.33
C MET A 344 -0.15 -31.46 5.85
N GLY A 345 -0.96 -32.15 5.05
CA GLY A 345 -0.78 -32.31 3.60
C GLY A 345 -1.92 -31.80 2.72
N ALA A 346 -3.03 -31.32 3.29
CA ALA A 346 -4.21 -30.89 2.54
C ALA A 346 -4.41 -29.37 2.65
N ALA A 347 -4.63 -28.75 1.49
CA ALA A 347 -4.58 -27.33 1.24
C ALA A 347 -5.61 -26.47 2.04
N PRO A 348 -5.46 -25.13 2.09
CA PRO A 348 -6.07 -24.22 3.06
C PRO A 348 -7.60 -24.12 3.11
N TRP A 349 -8.32 -24.81 2.23
CA TRP A 349 -9.77 -24.72 2.08
C TRP A 349 -10.55 -25.45 3.19
N VAL A 350 -9.96 -26.43 3.88
CA VAL A 350 -10.62 -27.16 4.98
C VAL A 350 -10.81 -26.28 6.23
N ILE A 351 -10.00 -25.22 6.40
CA ILE A 351 -10.08 -24.31 7.55
C ILE A 351 -11.19 -23.25 7.37
N GLY A 352 -11.63 -23.01 6.12
CA GLY A 352 -12.75 -22.10 5.81
C GLY A 352 -14.09 -22.52 6.42
N LEU A 353 -14.27 -23.81 6.72
CA LEU A 353 -15.49 -24.34 7.33
C LEU A 353 -15.70 -23.89 8.78
N ILE A 354 -14.61 -23.52 9.49
CA ILE A 354 -14.68 -23.09 10.90
C ILE A 354 -15.06 -21.60 10.98
N GLY A 355 -14.69 -20.79 9.99
CA GLY A 355 -15.10 -19.40 9.88
C GLY A 355 -16.60 -19.22 9.58
N MET A 356 -17.23 -20.18 8.89
CA MET A 356 -18.66 -20.11 8.55
C MET A 356 -19.61 -20.37 9.73
N LEU A 357 -19.12 -20.92 10.85
CA LEU A 357 -19.92 -21.15 12.06
C LEU A 357 -19.88 -19.97 13.07
N GLY A 358 -19.07 -18.95 12.78
CA GLY A 358 -18.83 -17.79 13.66
C GLY A 358 -19.97 -16.76 13.85
N PRO A 359 -21.00 -16.62 12.99
CA PRO A 359 -22.01 -15.57 13.20
C PRO A 359 -22.86 -15.77 14.47
N ASN A 360 -23.04 -17.01 14.94
CA ASN A 360 -23.97 -17.32 16.04
C ASN A 360 -23.36 -17.16 17.45
N LEU A 361 -22.06 -16.90 17.57
CA LEU A 361 -21.39 -16.70 18.87
C LEU A 361 -21.47 -15.24 19.37
N PHE A 362 -21.67 -14.26 18.48
CA PHE A 362 -21.75 -12.85 18.86
C PHE A 362 -23.12 -12.40 19.37
N ALA A 363 -24.18 -13.20 19.15
CA ALA A 363 -25.52 -12.90 19.67
C ALA A 363 -25.68 -13.14 21.18
N ARG A 364 -24.69 -13.72 21.87
CA ARG A 364 -24.75 -14.04 23.31
C ARG A 364 -23.93 -13.13 24.23
N TYR A 365 -23.16 -12.16 23.70
CA TYR A 365 -22.28 -11.31 24.50
C TYR A 365 -22.66 -9.81 24.50
N SER A 366 -23.81 -9.41 23.95
CA SER A 366 -24.28 -8.02 23.99
C SER A 366 -25.26 -7.70 25.13
N ASN A 367 -25.47 -8.62 26.08
CA ASN A 367 -26.24 -8.38 27.29
C ASN A 367 -25.40 -8.82 28.51
N GLN A 368 -24.38 -8.03 28.83
CA GLN A 368 -23.81 -7.88 30.18
C GLN A 368 -22.91 -6.64 30.22
#